data_AF-A0A2S6UHT6-F1
#
_entry.id   AF-A0A2S6UHT6-F1
#
_cell.length_a   1.000
_cell.length_b   1.000
_cell.length_c   1.000
_cell.angle_alpha   90.00
_cell.angle_beta   90.00
_cell.angle_gamma   90.00
#
_symmetry.space_group_name_H-M   'P 1'
#
loop_
_entity.id
_entity.type
_entity.pdbx_description
1 polymer ?
#
loop_
_entity_poly.entity_id
_entity_poly.type
_entity_poly.pdbx_seq_one_letter_code
_entity_poly.pdbx_strand_id
1 'polypeptide(L)'
;MKVNEPPPVQPTRRIGREALIAPTEQAGGSKGDAPGHEKPTPDHDSAAVHGVVAEEFTVSVQEAMTRLVGEVAGLREALDQSNKRLDYLARLADEDSITALLNRRGFVRELSRVLVLAEQSGVGSSLIFLEIENLKQINIRHSLAAGDAAIEHAARIVRDRLAQGAVAGRLGGAELGIVLVGEPPEEARRHAQSLAVALAADPLIWEGQAIALAMQWGVHSLAPGEDASAAMNAADRAMRGPRQ
;
A
#
# COMPACT_ATOMS: atom_id res chain seq x y z
N MET A 1 3.31 33.70 9.75
CA MET A 1 3.84 32.43 9.19
C MET A 1 3.11 32.15 7.89
N LYS A 2 3.82 32.13 6.76
CA LYS A 2 3.25 31.75 5.46
C LYS A 2 3.07 30.23 5.47
N VAL A 3 1.85 29.77 5.22
CA VAL A 3 1.53 28.35 5.07
C VAL A 3 2.01 27.95 3.67
N ASN A 4 2.99 27.06 3.58
CA ASN A 4 3.44 26.49 2.32
C ASN A 4 2.34 25.54 1.80
N GLU A 5 1.71 25.91 0.71
CA GLU A 5 0.83 25.03 -0.05
C GLU A 5 1.67 23.93 -0.74
N PRO A 6 1.19 22.67 -0.76
CA PRO A 6 1.86 21.61 -1.49
C PRO A 6 1.71 21.80 -3.01
N PRO A 7 2.72 21.39 -3.81
CA PRO A 7 2.71 21.61 -5.26
C PRO A 7 1.66 20.73 -5.97
N PRO A 8 1.13 21.18 -7.13
CA PRO A 8 0.09 20.48 -7.86
C PRO A 8 0.61 19.18 -8.51
N VAL A 9 -0.17 18.10 -8.37
CA VAL A 9 0.09 16.79 -8.96
C VAL A 9 -0.38 16.79 -10.42
N GLN A 10 0.53 16.54 -11.36
CA GLN A 10 0.20 16.44 -12.79
C GLN A 10 -0.41 15.07 -13.13
N PRO A 11 -1.38 15.01 -14.06
CA PRO A 11 -2.00 13.75 -14.45
C PRO A 11 -1.07 12.91 -15.33
N THR A 12 -0.87 11.65 -14.94
CA THR A 12 -0.15 10.63 -15.71
C THR A 12 -0.98 10.18 -16.93
N ARG A 13 -0.34 10.25 -18.11
CA ARG A 13 -0.85 9.77 -19.41
C ARG A 13 -1.39 8.34 -19.30
N ARG A 14 -2.67 8.13 -19.63
CA ARG A 14 -3.21 6.80 -19.96
C ARG A 14 -2.74 6.39 -21.35
N ILE A 15 -2.04 5.25 -21.43
CA ILE A 15 -1.70 4.58 -22.67
C ILE A 15 -2.93 3.82 -23.15
N GLY A 16 -3.34 4.08 -24.40
CA GLY A 16 -4.55 3.56 -25.02
C GLY A 16 -4.48 2.07 -25.34
N ARG A 17 -5.66 1.44 -25.38
CA ARG A 17 -5.84 0.09 -25.90
C ARG A 17 -6.80 0.19 -27.09
N GLU A 18 -6.24 -0.10 -28.27
CA GLU A 18 -6.87 0.05 -29.59
C GLU A 18 -8.00 -0.97 -29.80
N ALA A 19 -9.03 -0.50 -30.50
CA ALA A 19 -10.15 -1.26 -31.03
C ALA A 19 -9.79 -1.88 -32.38
N LEU A 20 -10.08 -3.17 -32.57
CA LEU A 20 -10.07 -3.84 -33.88
C LEU A 20 -11.51 -4.04 -34.33
N ILE A 21 -12.00 -3.20 -35.26
CA ILE A 21 -13.02 -3.59 -36.26
C ILE A 21 -12.75 -2.79 -37.53
N ALA A 22 -12.46 -3.49 -38.64
CA ALA A 22 -12.34 -2.91 -39.98
C ALA A 22 -13.65 -3.11 -40.78
N PRO A 23 -13.95 -2.24 -41.75
CA PRO A 23 -15.24 -2.20 -42.47
C PRO A 23 -15.17 -2.90 -43.84
N THR A 24 -16.33 -3.32 -44.35
CA THR A 24 -16.52 -3.57 -45.79
C THR A 24 -17.88 -3.05 -46.24
N GLU A 25 -17.89 -1.95 -46.98
CA GLU A 25 -18.97 -1.53 -47.87
C GLU A 25 -18.81 -2.25 -49.22
N GLN A 26 -19.91 -2.68 -49.85
CA GLN A 26 -20.10 -2.54 -51.29
C GLN A 26 -21.59 -2.40 -51.64
N ALA A 27 -21.84 -1.42 -52.50
CA ALA A 27 -23.12 -1.01 -53.05
C ALA A 27 -23.53 -1.82 -54.30
N GLY A 28 -24.84 -1.89 -54.55
CA GLY A 28 -25.42 -2.30 -55.83
C GLY A 28 -26.93 -2.12 -55.81
N GLY A 29 -27.44 -1.12 -56.54
CA GLY A 29 -28.86 -0.77 -56.57
C GLY A 29 -29.64 -1.33 -57.78
N SER A 30 -30.97 -1.25 -57.72
CA SER A 30 -31.85 -0.68 -58.78
C SER A 30 -33.36 -0.91 -58.51
N LYS A 31 -34.09 0.22 -58.44
CA LYS A 31 -35.46 0.56 -58.90
C LYS A 31 -36.66 -0.41 -58.77
N GLY A 32 -37.76 0.14 -58.22
CA GLY A 32 -39.15 -0.27 -58.51
C GLY A 32 -40.20 0.56 -57.73
N ASP A 33 -40.93 1.41 -58.46
CA ASP A 33 -42.22 2.12 -58.23
C ASP A 33 -42.88 2.31 -56.84
N ALA A 34 -43.42 3.54 -56.67
CA ALA A 34 -44.43 3.98 -55.70
C ALA A 34 -45.87 3.79 -56.29
N PRO A 35 -47.01 4.04 -55.59
CA PRO A 35 -47.19 4.75 -54.31
C PRO A 35 -48.20 4.15 -53.31
N GLY A 36 -48.13 4.59 -52.04
CA GLY A 36 -49.15 4.32 -51.03
C GLY A 36 -48.93 5.15 -49.76
N HIS A 37 -49.96 5.89 -49.34
CA HIS A 37 -49.98 6.79 -48.19
C HIS A 37 -49.75 6.10 -46.85
N GLU A 38 -48.91 6.68 -45.97
CA GLU A 38 -49.25 7.01 -44.57
C GLU A 38 -48.04 7.65 -43.86
N LYS A 39 -48.28 8.78 -43.15
CA LYS A 39 -47.31 9.36 -42.22
C LYS A 39 -47.40 8.64 -40.87
N PRO A 40 -46.28 8.27 -40.24
CA PRO A 40 -46.21 8.17 -38.78
C PRO A 40 -45.44 9.37 -38.19
N THR A 41 -46.03 9.94 -37.15
CA THR A 41 -45.55 11.00 -36.24
C THR A 41 -44.33 10.58 -35.40
N PRO A 42 -43.62 11.53 -34.75
CA PRO A 42 -42.26 11.34 -34.26
C PRO A 42 -42.18 10.49 -32.99
N ASP A 43 -41.14 9.67 -32.91
CA ASP A 43 -40.80 8.83 -31.77
C ASP A 43 -40.19 9.72 -30.67
N HIS A 44 -40.96 9.96 -29.60
CA HIS A 44 -40.50 10.66 -28.41
C HIS A 44 -39.85 9.67 -27.44
N ASP A 45 -38.52 9.65 -27.41
CA ASP A 45 -37.74 8.99 -26.36
C ASP A 45 -37.96 9.74 -25.03
N SER A 46 -38.91 9.28 -24.20
CA SER A 46 -39.08 9.76 -22.83
C SER A 46 -38.60 8.67 -21.85
N ALA A 47 -37.44 8.89 -21.24
CA ALA A 47 -36.94 8.07 -20.15
C ALA A 47 -37.63 8.50 -18.84
N ALA A 48 -38.64 7.74 -18.41
CA ALA A 48 -39.34 7.97 -17.16
C ALA A 48 -38.50 7.47 -15.97
N VAL A 49 -38.36 8.33 -14.95
CA VAL A 49 -37.96 7.92 -13.60
C VAL A 49 -39.17 8.08 -12.69
N HIS A 50 -39.71 6.97 -12.18
CA HIS A 50 -40.77 6.90 -11.16
C HIS A 50 -42.13 7.57 -11.50
N GLY A 51 -42.55 7.56 -12.78
CA GLY A 51 -43.94 7.88 -13.15
C GLY A 51 -44.27 9.38 -13.27
N VAL A 52 -43.26 10.24 -13.40
CA VAL A 52 -43.44 11.65 -13.76
C VAL A 52 -43.15 11.82 -15.26
N VAL A 53 -44.12 12.36 -15.98
CA VAL A 53 -44.04 12.66 -17.43
C VAL A 53 -43.10 13.86 -17.61
N ALA A 54 -42.23 13.82 -18.64
CA ALA A 54 -41.12 14.77 -18.83
C ALA A 54 -41.51 16.24 -19.11
N GLU A 55 -42.80 16.58 -19.20
CA GLU A 55 -43.26 17.92 -19.60
C GLU A 55 -43.40 18.95 -18.48
N GLU A 56 -43.20 18.62 -17.20
CA GLU A 56 -43.28 19.64 -16.12
C GLU A 56 -42.18 19.50 -15.06
N PHE A 57 -40.92 19.67 -15.48
CA PHE A 57 -39.97 20.29 -14.56
C PHE A 57 -40.02 21.79 -14.80
N THR A 58 -40.71 22.53 -13.93
CA THR A 58 -40.66 23.99 -13.95
C THR A 58 -39.19 24.44 -13.93
N VAL A 59 -38.89 25.60 -14.54
CA VAL A 59 -37.54 26.18 -14.52
C VAL A 59 -36.99 26.21 -13.08
N SER A 60 -37.84 26.47 -12.09
CA SER A 60 -37.47 26.41 -10.67
C SER A 60 -37.03 25.03 -10.16
N VAL A 61 -37.62 23.92 -10.65
CA VAL A 61 -37.19 22.58 -10.26
C VAL A 61 -35.89 22.19 -10.98
N GLN A 62 -35.72 22.57 -12.25
CA GLN A 62 -34.44 22.36 -12.96
C GLN A 62 -33.30 23.15 -12.30
N GLU A 63 -33.55 24.39 -11.88
CA GLU A 63 -32.59 25.21 -11.14
C GLU A 63 -32.26 24.60 -9.75
N ALA A 64 -33.28 24.10 -9.03
CA ALA A 64 -33.10 23.44 -7.75
C ALA A 64 -32.29 22.13 -7.88
N MET A 65 -32.59 21.31 -8.88
CA MET A 65 -31.83 20.08 -9.17
C MET A 65 -30.38 20.41 -9.54
N THR A 66 -30.15 21.43 -10.37
CA THR A 66 -28.80 21.85 -10.76
C THR A 66 -27.99 22.31 -9.55
N ARG A 67 -28.60 23.07 -8.62
CA ARG A 67 -27.97 23.42 -7.34
C ARG A 67 -27.63 22.20 -6.49
N LEU A 68 -28.58 21.28 -6.31
CA LEU A 68 -28.36 20.07 -5.52
C LEU A 68 -27.25 19.20 -6.10
N VAL A 69 -27.22 19.02 -7.43
CA VAL A 69 -26.15 18.27 -8.11
C VAL A 69 -24.79 18.94 -7.89
N GLY A 70 -24.73 20.27 -8.00
CA GLY A 70 -23.51 21.04 -7.71
C GLY A 70 -23.05 20.90 -6.26
N GLU A 71 -23.98 20.93 -5.31
CA GLU A 71 -23.69 20.77 -3.87
C GLU A 71 -23.21 19.35 -3.55
N VAL A 72 -23.86 18.32 -4.11
CA VAL A 72 -23.41 16.93 -3.97
C VAL A 72 -22.03 16.70 -4.58
N ALA A 73 -21.73 17.31 -5.73
CA ALA A 73 -20.40 17.24 -6.33
C ALA A 73 -19.34 17.90 -5.43
N GLY A 74 -19.63 19.09 -4.89
CA GLY A 74 -18.75 19.78 -3.95
C GLY A 74 -18.51 18.99 -2.66
N LEU A 75 -19.57 18.38 -2.11
CA LEU A 75 -19.45 17.53 -0.91
C LEU A 75 -18.62 16.26 -1.17
N ARG A 76 -18.79 15.63 -2.34
CA ARG A 76 -17.97 14.46 -2.74
C ARG A 76 -16.49 14.81 -2.84
N GLU A 77 -16.18 15.97 -3.40
CA GLU A 77 -14.79 16.41 -3.52
C GLU A 77 -14.17 16.76 -2.15
N ALA A 78 -14.92 17.46 -1.29
CA ALA A 78 -14.49 17.70 0.09
C ALA A 78 -14.26 16.40 0.88
N LEU A 79 -15.12 15.38 0.68
CA LEU A 79 -14.96 14.07 1.32
C LEU A 79 -13.69 13.35 0.83
N ASP A 80 -13.43 13.34 -0.48
CA ASP A 80 -12.22 12.75 -1.05
C ASP A 80 -10.94 13.44 -0.53
N GLN A 81 -10.94 14.78 -0.47
CA GLN A 81 -9.83 15.53 0.11
C GLN A 81 -9.62 15.21 1.59
N SER A 82 -10.70 15.10 2.36
CA SER A 82 -10.63 14.74 3.79
C SER A 82 -10.04 13.33 3.97
N ASN A 83 -10.51 12.35 3.18
CA ASN A 83 -10.00 10.98 3.20
C ASN A 83 -8.51 10.92 2.84
N LYS A 84 -8.08 11.63 1.79
CA LYS A 84 -6.65 11.72 1.43
C LYS A 84 -5.80 12.31 2.56
N ARG A 85 -6.34 13.31 3.28
CA ARG A 85 -5.65 13.93 4.41
C ARG A 85 -5.56 12.99 5.60
N LEU A 86 -6.63 12.23 5.87
CA LEU A 86 -6.63 11.18 6.90
C LEU A 86 -5.61 10.08 6.56
N ASP A 87 -5.54 9.64 5.31
CA ASP A 87 -4.54 8.65 4.87
C ASP A 87 -3.11 9.17 5.02
N TYR A 88 -2.86 10.44 4.69
CA TYR A 88 -1.55 11.05 4.87
C TYR A 88 -1.16 11.13 6.35
N LEU A 89 -2.07 11.57 7.22
CA LEU A 89 -1.83 11.63 8.67
C LEU A 89 -1.68 10.23 9.27
N ALA A 90 -2.42 9.24 8.76
CA ALA A 90 -2.27 7.85 9.17
C ALA A 90 -0.87 7.34 8.85
N ARG A 91 -0.36 7.59 7.62
CA ARG A 91 1.01 7.22 7.21
C ARG A 91 2.09 7.86 8.08
N LEU A 92 1.97 9.15 8.39
CA LEU A 92 2.89 9.81 9.33
C LEU A 92 2.87 9.17 10.73
N ALA A 93 1.71 8.67 11.15
CA ALA A 93 1.55 7.97 12.41
C ALA A 93 2.00 6.50 12.35
N ASP A 94 2.48 6.01 11.20
CA ASP A 94 2.92 4.63 11.00
C ASP A 94 4.42 4.47 10.93
N GLU A 95 5.18 5.55 11.10
CA GLU A 95 6.63 5.50 11.23
C GLU A 95 7.04 5.40 12.71
N ASP A 96 8.13 4.69 12.97
CA ASP A 96 8.77 4.63 14.27
C ASP A 96 9.76 5.80 14.42
N SER A 97 9.65 6.54 15.53
CA SER A 97 10.39 7.79 15.72
C SER A 97 11.89 7.63 15.91
N ILE A 98 12.39 6.41 16.17
CA ILE A 98 13.81 6.12 16.36
C ILE A 98 14.41 5.56 15.06
N THR A 99 13.70 4.65 14.40
CA THR A 99 14.26 3.89 13.28
C THR A 99 13.86 4.40 11.90
N ALA A 100 12.84 5.27 11.81
CA ALA A 100 12.17 5.66 10.57
C ALA A 100 11.73 4.46 9.69
N LEU A 101 11.63 3.28 10.29
CA LEU A 101 10.93 2.14 9.74
C LEU A 101 9.44 2.27 10.06
N LEU A 102 8.60 1.37 9.53
CA LEU A 102 7.23 1.30 10.00
C LEU A 102 7.22 0.97 11.50
N ASN A 103 6.37 1.59 12.28
CA ASN A 103 6.06 1.10 13.61
C ASN A 103 5.22 -0.19 13.52
N ARG A 104 5.02 -0.85 14.67
CA ARG A 104 4.29 -2.13 14.73
C ARG A 104 2.93 -2.07 14.04
N ARG A 105 2.18 -0.97 14.20
CA ARG A 105 0.85 -0.82 13.57
C ARG A 105 0.97 -0.72 12.04
N GLY A 106 1.88 0.11 11.55
CA GLY A 106 2.18 0.24 10.13
C GLY A 106 2.60 -1.08 9.50
N PHE A 107 3.51 -1.80 10.18
CA PHE A 107 4.02 -3.09 9.72
C PHE A 107 2.92 -4.15 9.61
N VAL A 108 2.08 -4.29 10.64
CA VAL A 108 0.96 -5.26 10.63
C VAL A 108 0.01 -4.99 9.46
N ARG A 109 -0.31 -3.72 9.20
CA ARG A 109 -1.19 -3.37 8.07
C ARG A 109 -0.57 -3.77 6.73
N GLU A 110 0.71 -3.50 6.50
CA GLU A 110 1.38 -3.89 5.27
C GLU A 110 1.51 -5.41 5.14
N LEU A 111 1.79 -6.12 6.24
CA LEU A 111 1.79 -7.58 6.26
C LEU A 111 0.41 -8.15 5.85
N SER A 112 -0.68 -7.62 6.41
CA SER A 112 -2.04 -7.99 6.00
C SER A 112 -2.27 -7.75 4.51
N ARG A 113 -1.77 -6.64 3.95
CA ARG A 113 -1.88 -6.34 2.52
C ARG A 113 -1.11 -7.35 1.66
N VAL A 114 0.10 -7.74 2.08
CA VAL A 114 0.92 -8.74 1.39
C VAL A 114 0.27 -10.12 1.43
N LEU A 115 -0.32 -10.51 2.55
CA LEU A 115 -1.03 -11.78 2.70
C LEU A 115 -2.21 -11.90 1.71
N VAL A 116 -2.99 -10.83 1.54
CA VAL A 116 -4.07 -10.77 0.54
C VAL A 116 -3.53 -10.86 -0.89
N LEU A 117 -2.37 -10.24 -1.18
CA LEU A 117 -1.75 -10.31 -2.50
C LEU A 117 -1.17 -11.70 -2.80
N ALA A 118 -0.59 -12.37 -1.80
CA ALA A 118 -0.05 -13.71 -1.91
C ALA A 118 -1.14 -14.73 -2.26
N GLU A 119 -2.35 -14.56 -1.71
CA GLU A 119 -3.52 -15.38 -2.03
C GLU A 119 -3.92 -15.27 -3.52
N GLN A 120 -3.81 -14.08 -4.11
CA GLN A 120 -4.24 -13.82 -5.49
C GLN A 120 -3.18 -14.21 -6.54
N SER A 121 -1.90 -14.04 -6.20
CA SER A 121 -0.79 -14.14 -7.15
C SER A 121 -0.11 -15.51 -7.17
N GLY A 122 -0.28 -16.32 -6.12
CA GLY A 122 0.39 -17.61 -5.97
C GLY A 122 1.91 -17.52 -5.82
N VAL A 123 2.47 -16.30 -5.67
CA VAL A 123 3.91 -16.09 -5.49
C VAL A 123 4.24 -16.19 -3.99
N GLY A 124 5.14 -17.11 -3.64
CA GLY A 124 5.56 -17.33 -2.26
C GLY A 124 6.22 -16.08 -1.68
N SER A 125 5.76 -15.63 -0.52
CA SER A 125 6.32 -14.49 0.21
C SER A 125 6.80 -14.96 1.58
N SER A 126 7.72 -14.23 2.19
CA SER A 126 8.31 -14.62 3.47
C SER A 126 8.35 -13.47 4.46
N LEU A 127 8.31 -13.82 5.73
CA LEU A 127 8.42 -12.92 6.87
C LEU A 127 9.69 -13.27 7.65
N ILE A 128 10.51 -12.26 7.91
CA ILE A 128 11.71 -12.34 8.74
C ILE A 128 11.46 -11.55 10.02
N PHE A 129 11.71 -12.17 11.17
CA PHE A 129 11.86 -11.50 12.46
C PHE A 129 13.33 -11.42 12.81
N LEU A 130 13.75 -10.26 13.33
CA LEU A 130 15.11 -9.99 13.79
C LEU A 130 15.04 -9.43 15.22
N GLU A 131 15.97 -9.82 16.09
CA GLU A 131 16.11 -9.24 17.43
C GLU A 131 17.58 -8.99 17.76
N ILE A 132 17.89 -7.80 18.29
CA ILE A 132 19.25 -7.43 18.72
C ILE A 132 19.56 -8.11 20.07
N GLU A 133 20.40 -9.15 20.07
CA GLU A 133 20.63 -10.03 21.22
C GLU A 133 21.22 -9.31 22.44
N ASN A 134 22.15 -8.37 22.22
CA ASN A 134 22.93 -7.74 23.29
C ASN A 134 22.40 -6.36 23.73
N LEU A 135 21.21 -5.94 23.26
CA LEU A 135 20.68 -4.59 23.55
C LEU A 135 20.56 -4.30 25.05
N LYS A 136 20.06 -5.26 25.83
CA LYS A 136 19.92 -5.07 27.28
C LYS A 136 21.28 -4.82 27.96
N GLN A 137 22.34 -5.48 27.51
CA GLN A 137 23.69 -5.29 28.05
C GLN A 137 24.24 -3.91 27.67
N ILE A 138 23.99 -3.45 26.44
CA ILE A 138 24.36 -2.11 25.98
C ILE A 138 23.67 -1.04 26.84
N ASN A 139 22.36 -1.20 27.08
CA ASN A 139 21.59 -0.27 27.91
C ASN A 139 22.13 -0.14 29.33
N ILE A 140 22.48 -1.28 29.94
CA ILE A 140 23.02 -1.34 31.30
C ILE A 140 24.44 -0.76 31.34
N ARG A 141 25.27 -1.04 30.34
CA ARG A 141 26.70 -0.68 30.35
C ARG A 141 26.97 0.76 29.96
N HIS A 142 26.19 1.31 29.02
CA HIS A 142 26.46 2.62 28.43
C HIS A 142 25.36 3.61 28.81
N SER A 143 24.15 3.44 28.30
CA SER A 143 22.96 4.22 28.66
C SER A 143 21.76 3.74 27.84
N LEU A 144 20.57 4.23 28.18
CA LEU A 144 19.39 4.03 27.34
C LEU A 144 19.57 4.68 25.94
N ALA A 145 20.24 5.83 25.86
CA ALA A 145 20.51 6.51 24.60
C ALA A 145 21.46 5.71 23.68
N ALA A 146 22.44 5.01 24.26
CA ALA A 146 23.29 4.08 23.51
C ALA A 146 22.47 2.89 22.96
N GLY A 147 21.45 2.46 23.70
CA GLY A 147 20.47 1.49 23.26
C GLY A 147 19.69 1.94 22.03
N ASP A 148 19.11 3.14 22.12
CA ASP A 148 18.36 3.72 21.01
C ASP A 148 19.25 3.89 19.76
N ALA A 149 20.51 4.30 19.93
CA ALA A 149 21.47 4.37 18.84
C ALA A 149 21.83 2.99 18.26
N ALA A 150 21.88 1.93 19.07
CA ALA A 150 22.08 0.57 18.59
C ALA A 150 20.89 0.08 17.75
N ILE A 151 19.66 0.40 18.17
CA ILE A 151 18.44 0.09 17.43
C ILE A 151 18.40 0.87 16.11
N GLU A 152 18.70 2.17 16.15
CA GLU A 152 18.75 3.02 14.96
C GLU A 152 19.82 2.53 13.96
N HIS A 153 21.00 2.15 14.44
CA HIS A 153 22.08 1.63 13.60
C HIS A 153 21.72 0.30 12.95
N ALA A 154 21.10 -0.63 13.69
CA ALA A 154 20.61 -1.89 13.13
C ALA A 154 19.51 -1.64 12.09
N ALA A 155 18.57 -0.73 12.36
CA ALA A 155 17.52 -0.37 11.42
C ALA A 155 18.07 0.28 10.15
N ARG A 156 19.10 1.14 10.25
CA ARG A 156 19.79 1.69 9.09
C ARG A 156 20.38 0.59 8.22
N ILE A 157 21.10 -0.37 8.81
CA ILE A 157 21.68 -1.51 8.07
C ILE A 157 20.59 -2.33 7.37
N VAL A 158 19.44 -2.53 8.02
CA VAL A 158 18.28 -3.15 7.38
C VAL A 158 17.86 -2.33 6.16
N ARG A 159 17.53 -1.04 6.32
CA ARG A 159 17.06 -0.17 5.22
C ARG A 159 18.02 -0.15 4.04
N ASP A 160 19.32 0.00 4.29
CA ASP A 160 20.36 0.11 3.27
C ASP A 160 20.48 -1.17 2.41
N ARG A 161 19.95 -2.30 2.91
CA ARG A 161 20.04 -3.62 2.27
C ARG A 161 18.70 -4.19 1.82
N LEU A 162 17.58 -3.49 2.05
CA LEU A 162 16.27 -3.93 1.59
C LEU A 162 16.17 -3.85 0.06
N ALA A 163 15.64 -4.91 -0.54
CA ALA A 163 15.25 -4.92 -1.95
C ALA A 163 14.05 -3.99 -2.21
N GLN A 164 13.88 -3.55 -3.46
CA GLN A 164 12.69 -2.80 -3.86
C GLN A 164 11.43 -3.63 -3.61
N GLY A 165 10.45 -3.05 -2.90
CA GLY A 165 9.19 -3.70 -2.58
C GLY A 165 9.18 -4.50 -1.26
N ALA A 166 10.33 -4.63 -0.59
CA ALA A 166 10.37 -5.15 0.77
C ALA A 166 9.79 -4.14 1.77
N VAL A 167 9.12 -4.65 2.81
CA VAL A 167 8.54 -3.84 3.89
C VAL A 167 9.31 -4.13 5.17
N ALA A 168 9.77 -3.10 5.88
CA ALA A 168 10.40 -3.28 7.18
C ALA A 168 9.75 -2.42 8.26
N GLY A 169 9.74 -2.95 9.49
CA GLY A 169 9.16 -2.28 10.63
C GLY A 169 9.78 -2.65 11.96
N ARG A 170 9.68 -1.77 12.95
CA ARG A 170 10.00 -2.04 14.34
C ARG A 170 8.78 -2.59 15.06
N LEU A 171 8.90 -3.82 15.57
CA LEU A 171 7.80 -4.57 16.19
C LEU A 171 7.76 -4.39 17.71
N GLY A 172 8.92 -4.12 18.32
CA GLY A 172 9.08 -4.01 19.77
C GLY A 172 10.35 -3.27 20.16
N GLY A 173 10.80 -3.46 21.39
CA GLY A 173 11.96 -2.76 21.96
C GLY A 173 13.23 -2.97 21.12
N ALA A 174 13.57 -4.23 20.83
CA ALA A 174 14.75 -4.63 20.06
C ALA A 174 14.40 -5.39 18.76
N GLU A 175 13.10 -5.53 18.48
CA GLU A 175 12.57 -6.45 17.47
C GLU A 175 12.25 -5.69 16.18
N LEU A 176 12.75 -6.20 15.05
CA LEU A 176 12.46 -5.72 13.71
C LEU A 176 11.77 -6.84 12.90
N GLY A 177 10.90 -6.45 11.99
CA GLY A 177 10.23 -7.34 11.03
C GLY A 177 10.53 -6.92 9.60
N ILE A 178 10.67 -7.88 8.71
CA ILE A 178 10.83 -7.66 7.27
C ILE A 178 9.88 -8.58 6.51
N VAL A 179 9.08 -8.03 5.60
CA VAL A 179 8.27 -8.79 4.64
C VAL A 179 8.94 -8.73 3.27
N LEU A 180 9.24 -9.90 2.73
CA LEU A 180 9.79 -10.07 1.38
C LEU A 180 8.71 -10.61 0.46
N VAL A 181 8.22 -9.75 -0.43
CA VAL A 181 7.13 -10.07 -1.34
C VAL A 181 7.68 -10.85 -2.53
N GLY A 182 7.13 -12.03 -2.77
CA GLY A 182 7.53 -12.88 -3.88
C GLY A 182 8.85 -13.62 -3.69
N GLU A 183 9.38 -13.62 -2.46
CA GLU A 183 10.58 -14.38 -2.10
C GLU A 183 10.26 -15.61 -1.25
N PRO A 184 10.71 -16.81 -1.65
CA PRO A 184 10.54 -18.03 -0.87
C PRO A 184 11.45 -18.05 0.38
N PRO A 185 11.19 -18.93 1.35
CA PRO A 185 11.90 -18.94 2.63
C PRO A 185 13.42 -19.10 2.51
N GLU A 186 13.92 -19.80 1.48
CA GLU A 186 15.37 -19.93 1.27
C GLU A 186 16.06 -18.60 0.91
N GLU A 187 15.41 -17.74 0.11
CA GLU A 187 15.91 -16.39 -0.14
C GLU A 187 15.83 -15.52 1.13
N ALA A 188 14.72 -15.63 1.86
CA ALA A 188 14.56 -14.90 3.12
C ALA A 188 15.64 -15.28 4.16
N ARG A 189 16.03 -16.56 4.24
CA ARG A 189 17.15 -16.99 5.12
C ARG A 189 18.48 -16.40 4.67
N ARG A 190 18.77 -16.39 3.36
CA ARG A 190 19.99 -15.74 2.83
C ARG A 190 20.01 -14.25 3.16
N HIS A 191 18.89 -13.56 3.00
CA HIS A 191 18.76 -12.16 3.38
C HIS A 191 18.98 -11.94 4.88
N ALA A 192 18.33 -12.73 5.73
CA ALA A 192 18.50 -12.65 7.19
C ALA A 192 19.96 -12.89 7.61
N GLN A 193 20.61 -13.92 7.06
CA GLN A 193 22.01 -14.21 7.32
C GLN A 193 22.92 -13.07 6.85
N SER A 194 22.68 -12.52 5.65
CA SER A 194 23.46 -11.39 5.14
C SER A 194 23.31 -10.15 6.02
N LEU A 195 22.12 -9.89 6.57
CA LEU A 195 21.89 -8.79 7.51
C LEU A 195 22.65 -9.00 8.82
N ALA A 196 22.63 -10.22 9.35
CA ALA A 196 23.37 -10.56 10.57
C ALA A 196 24.89 -10.39 10.39
N VAL A 197 25.44 -10.86 9.27
CA VAL A 197 26.86 -10.67 8.93
C VAL A 197 27.20 -9.18 8.78
N ALA A 198 26.34 -8.42 8.11
CA ALA A 198 26.55 -6.98 7.93
C ALA A 198 26.56 -6.22 9.26
N LEU A 199 25.60 -6.52 10.15
CA LEU A 199 25.54 -5.92 11.49
C LEU A 199 26.78 -6.25 12.33
N ALA A 200 27.25 -7.50 12.26
CA ALA A 200 28.46 -7.89 12.98
C ALA A 200 29.74 -7.22 12.45
N ALA A 201 29.77 -6.89 11.15
CA ALA A 201 30.92 -6.25 10.50
C ALA A 201 30.94 -4.71 10.63
N ASP A 202 29.81 -4.08 10.96
CA ASP A 202 29.67 -2.64 11.08
C ASP A 202 29.28 -2.29 12.54
N PRO A 203 30.25 -2.16 13.46
CA PRO A 203 29.96 -1.87 14.87
C PRO A 203 29.42 -0.45 15.05
N LEU A 204 28.54 -0.27 16.05
CA LEU A 204 28.08 1.06 16.45
C LEU A 204 29.25 1.83 17.07
N ILE A 205 29.52 3.05 16.61
CA ILE A 205 30.45 3.96 17.27
C ILE A 205 29.67 4.84 18.26
N TRP A 206 29.85 4.60 19.56
CA TRP A 206 29.21 5.36 20.63
C TRP A 206 30.27 6.01 21.51
N GLU A 207 30.29 7.34 21.58
CA GLU A 207 31.26 8.12 22.37
C GLU A 207 32.73 7.71 22.10
N GLY A 208 33.05 7.38 20.85
CA GLY A 208 34.38 6.94 20.43
C GLY A 208 34.71 5.47 20.71
N GLN A 209 33.78 4.70 21.29
CA GLN A 209 33.92 3.26 21.50
C GLN A 209 33.15 2.47 20.43
N ALA A 210 33.78 1.43 19.88
CA ALA A 210 33.11 0.49 18.99
C ALA A 210 32.34 -0.56 19.80
N ILE A 211 31.02 -0.62 19.60
CA ILE A 211 30.11 -1.58 20.22
C ILE A 211 29.67 -2.57 19.14
N ALA A 212 30.13 -3.81 19.25
CA ALA A 212 29.68 -4.89 18.37
C ALA A 212 28.22 -5.22 18.66
N LEU A 213 27.43 -5.38 17.60
CA LEU A 213 26.03 -5.78 17.68
C LEU A 213 25.87 -7.19 17.13
N ALA A 214 25.01 -7.97 17.78
CA ALA A 214 24.62 -9.29 17.33
C ALA A 214 23.09 -9.34 17.18
N MET A 215 22.61 -10.09 16.19
CA MET A 215 21.19 -10.33 16.02
C MET A 215 20.89 -11.82 15.90
N GLN A 216 19.74 -12.21 16.41
CA GLN A 216 19.08 -13.46 16.09
C GLN A 216 17.94 -13.20 15.11
N TRP A 217 17.55 -14.23 14.38
CA TRP A 217 16.52 -14.10 13.36
C TRP A 217 15.72 -15.38 13.18
N GLY A 218 14.49 -15.23 12.71
CA GLY A 218 13.57 -16.31 12.37
C GLY A 218 12.84 -16.02 11.08
N VAL A 219 12.72 -17.03 10.23
CA VAL A 219 12.01 -16.94 8.94
C VAL A 219 10.74 -17.78 8.98
N HIS A 220 9.66 -17.22 8.46
CA HIS A 220 8.38 -17.90 8.23
C HIS A 220 7.91 -17.66 6.79
N SER A 221 7.41 -18.72 6.14
CA SER A 221 6.81 -18.60 4.82
C SER A 221 5.35 -18.19 4.98
N LEU A 222 4.94 -17.13 4.28
CA LEU A 222 3.55 -16.66 4.31
C LEU A 222 2.67 -17.57 3.47
N ALA A 223 1.58 -18.07 4.06
CA ALA A 223 0.62 -18.91 3.36
C ALA A 223 -0.63 -18.11 2.91
N PRO A 224 -1.27 -18.49 1.79
CA PRO A 224 -2.57 -17.95 1.40
C PRO A 224 -3.61 -18.11 2.52
N GLY A 225 -4.38 -17.04 2.79
CA GLY A 225 -5.42 -17.05 3.84
C GLY A 225 -4.88 -17.05 5.28
N GLU A 226 -3.57 -16.95 5.48
CA GLU A 226 -2.98 -16.81 6.81
C GLU A 226 -3.28 -15.43 7.40
N ASP A 227 -3.61 -15.38 8.69
CA ASP A 227 -3.77 -14.12 9.42
C ASP A 227 -2.41 -13.52 9.83
N ALA A 228 -2.31 -12.19 9.83
CA ALA A 228 -1.07 -11.50 10.16
C ALA A 228 -0.55 -11.84 11.57
N SER A 229 -1.43 -12.00 12.56
CA SER A 229 -1.04 -12.40 13.92
C SER A 229 -0.48 -13.82 13.94
N ALA A 230 -1.09 -14.74 13.20
CA ALA A 230 -0.60 -16.12 13.08
C ALA A 230 0.79 -16.18 12.45
N ALA A 231 0.99 -15.45 11.34
CA ALA A 231 2.28 -15.35 10.65
C ALA A 231 3.37 -14.75 11.56
N MET A 232 3.07 -13.65 12.26
CA MET A 232 4.00 -13.03 13.22
C MET A 232 4.37 -13.98 14.35
N ASN A 233 3.39 -14.68 14.93
CA ASN A 233 3.65 -15.65 15.99
C ASN A 233 4.49 -16.83 15.48
N ALA A 234 4.32 -17.25 14.22
CA ALA A 234 5.14 -18.30 13.63
C ALA A 234 6.59 -17.86 13.41
N ALA A 235 6.80 -16.64 12.89
CA ALA A 235 8.13 -16.05 12.73
C ALA A 235 8.86 -15.86 14.08
N ASP A 236 8.16 -15.37 15.11
CA ASP A 236 8.71 -15.25 16.47
C ASP A 236 9.12 -16.62 17.05
N ARG A 237 8.27 -17.64 16.92
CA ARG A 237 8.64 -19.01 17.33
C ARG A 237 9.85 -19.54 16.57
N ALA A 238 9.94 -19.25 15.27
CA ALA A 238 11.06 -19.65 14.45
C ALA A 238 12.38 -18.95 14.85
N MET A 239 12.30 -17.72 15.36
CA MET A 239 13.44 -16.96 15.91
C MET A 239 13.89 -17.48 17.27
N ARG A 240 12.93 -17.81 18.15
CA ARG A 240 13.21 -18.35 19.51
C ARG A 240 13.56 -19.85 19.52
N GLY A 241 13.41 -20.52 18.40
CA GLY A 241 13.73 -21.94 18.23
C GLY A 241 15.24 -22.21 18.12
N PRO A 242 15.62 -23.46 17.79
CA PRO A 242 17.01 -23.78 17.44
C PRO A 242 17.50 -22.86 16.31
N ARG A 243 18.74 -22.39 16.39
CA ARG A 243 19.33 -21.54 15.34
C ARG A 243 19.22 -22.25 13.98
N GLN A 244 18.65 -21.53 13.01
CA GLN A 244 18.44 -21.99 11.63
C GLN A 244 19.73 -21.99 10.81
#